data_AF-A0A2H9QA34-F1
#
_entry.id   AF-A0A2H9QA34-F1
#
_cell.length_a   1.000
_cell.length_b   1.000
_cell.length_c   1.000
_cell.angle_alpha   90.00
_cell.angle_beta   90.00
_cell.angle_gamma   90.00
#
_symmetry.space_group_name_H-M   'P 1'
#
loop_
_entity.id
_entity.type
_entity.pdbx_description
1 polymer ?
#
loop_
_entity_poly.entity_id
_entity_poly.type
_entity_poly.pdbx_seq_one_letter_code
_entity_poly.pdbx_strand_id
1 'polypeptide(L)'
;MEAKNRILTLAIFILSYLALYLLVGLNIGGIATFVLAIILFIVCGRLLEKTMKLERYSIFHLVRSTKFLGIFDILAKKYAVASILITDIGLVVGYGIFAYPLLKNVYSWKAKILIFLAGFAMQTLIFLILMPVVFGLVFNVLPSVHVPERSASAIAGLSNYFILLPFLLSYAIGLGGLTLLALVAYSFNIAAAVLGSLLSGSPGTELCSITPGATLIVPGINLPLVEGIIALSVILIAHEGAHALLTRIFKVPLTSGGIVLLGTIPAGAFMEPDEKELNKLDPVSQSRMLVAGSTANIMVAWLALLLLAGFFLLTSSLRSGVIITQPFSDPCNNTTISQDLLPRGLIISEVNGTPIDKLESLVFAPGENVSLTTPNG
;
A
#
# COMPACT_ATOMS: atom_id res chain seq x y z
N MET A 1 28.34 -1.77 -23.44
CA MET A 1 28.01 -3.20 -23.28
C MET A 1 27.84 -3.83 -24.65
N GLU A 2 28.66 -4.82 -24.97
CA GLU A 2 28.64 -5.58 -26.24
C GLU A 2 27.30 -6.29 -26.45
N ALA A 3 26.90 -6.49 -27.71
CA ALA A 3 25.59 -7.08 -28.06
C ALA A 3 25.39 -8.49 -27.45
N LYS A 4 26.44 -9.32 -27.40
CA LYS A 4 26.43 -10.64 -26.77
C LYS A 4 26.08 -10.57 -25.29
N ASN A 5 26.63 -9.60 -24.57
CA ASN A 5 26.34 -9.42 -23.15
C ASN A 5 24.90 -8.97 -22.92
N ARG A 6 24.31 -8.18 -23.82
CA ARG A 6 22.89 -7.79 -23.72
C ARG A 6 21.94 -8.98 -23.85
N ILE A 7 22.19 -9.88 -24.80
CA ILE A 7 21.39 -11.09 -25.00
C ILE A 7 21.51 -12.01 -23.77
N LEU A 8 22.73 -12.20 -23.27
CA LEU A 8 22.96 -13.02 -22.08
C LEU A 8 22.27 -12.42 -20.83
N THR A 9 22.37 -11.12 -20.62
CA THR A 9 21.66 -10.43 -19.53
C THR A 9 20.16 -10.64 -19.66
N LEU A 10 19.56 -10.41 -20.83
CA LEU A 10 18.13 -10.62 -21.05
C LEU A 10 17.71 -12.07 -20.77
N ALA A 11 18.50 -13.06 -21.21
CA ALA A 11 18.25 -14.46 -20.93
C ALA A 11 18.27 -14.77 -19.42
N ILE A 12 19.19 -14.17 -18.66
CA ILE A 12 19.24 -14.32 -17.19
C ILE A 12 17.95 -13.80 -16.54
N PHE A 13 17.44 -12.63 -16.96
CA PHE A 13 16.19 -12.08 -16.44
C PHE A 13 15.00 -13.01 -16.72
N ILE A 14 14.85 -13.47 -17.98
CA ILE A 14 13.73 -14.33 -18.40
C ILE A 14 13.77 -15.68 -17.66
N LEU A 15 14.93 -16.34 -17.64
CA LEU A 15 15.08 -17.66 -17.01
C LEU A 15 14.90 -17.58 -15.49
N SER A 16 15.36 -16.50 -14.86
CA SER A 16 15.18 -16.28 -13.43
C SER A 16 13.72 -16.10 -13.07
N TYR A 17 12.97 -15.31 -13.85
CA TYR A 17 11.54 -15.12 -13.63
C TYR A 17 10.75 -16.43 -13.84
N LEU A 18 11.05 -17.18 -14.91
CA LEU A 18 10.43 -18.48 -15.15
C LEU A 18 10.73 -19.47 -14.01
N ALA A 19 11.98 -19.54 -13.55
CA ALA A 19 12.39 -20.39 -12.45
C ALA A 19 11.66 -20.01 -11.16
N LEU A 20 11.50 -18.72 -10.86
CA LEU A 20 10.75 -18.25 -9.69
C LEU A 20 9.27 -18.61 -9.78
N TYR A 21 8.65 -18.42 -10.95
CA TYR A 21 7.25 -18.77 -11.18
C TYR A 21 7.01 -20.27 -10.96
N LEU A 22 7.86 -21.12 -11.54
CA LEU A 22 7.80 -22.57 -11.35
C LEU A 22 7.99 -22.93 -9.88
N LEU A 23 8.98 -22.32 -9.22
CA LEU A 23 9.30 -22.56 -7.82
C LEU A 23 8.14 -22.23 -6.88
N VAL A 24 7.47 -21.11 -7.11
CA VAL A 24 6.29 -20.71 -6.32
C VAL A 24 5.10 -21.62 -6.61
N GLY A 25 5.00 -22.16 -7.83
CA GLY A 25 4.01 -23.18 -8.18
C GLY A 25 4.29 -24.58 -7.61
N LEU A 26 5.48 -24.83 -7.04
CA LEU A 26 5.76 -26.09 -6.38
C LEU A 26 5.01 -26.15 -5.05
N ASN A 27 4.29 -27.25 -4.81
CA ASN A 27 3.64 -27.54 -3.53
C ASN A 27 4.66 -28.06 -2.49
N ILE A 28 5.72 -27.28 -2.27
CA ILE A 28 6.72 -27.51 -1.23
C ILE A 28 6.47 -26.53 -0.08
N GLY A 29 6.88 -26.89 1.14
CA GLY A 29 6.65 -26.03 2.32
C GLY A 29 7.24 -24.63 2.14
N GLY A 30 6.55 -23.59 2.63
CA GLY A 30 6.91 -22.18 2.37
C GLY A 30 8.35 -21.79 2.74
N ILE A 31 8.93 -22.42 3.77
CA ILE A 31 10.35 -22.22 4.14
C ILE A 31 11.27 -22.75 3.04
N ALA A 32 10.98 -23.92 2.47
CA ALA A 32 11.77 -24.49 1.38
C ALA A 32 11.67 -23.62 0.12
N THR A 33 10.45 -23.17 -0.23
CA THR A 33 10.24 -22.21 -1.32
C THR A 33 11.05 -20.93 -1.10
N PHE A 34 11.02 -20.37 0.12
CA PHE A 34 11.77 -19.16 0.44
C PHE A 34 13.28 -19.34 0.30
N VAL A 35 13.84 -20.42 0.86
CA VAL A 35 15.29 -20.70 0.78
C VAL A 35 15.73 -20.89 -0.67
N LEU A 36 14.98 -21.64 -1.46
CA LEU A 36 15.29 -21.87 -2.87
C LEU A 36 15.17 -20.59 -3.71
N ALA A 37 14.20 -19.72 -3.42
CA ALA A 37 14.08 -18.41 -4.05
C ALA A 37 15.32 -17.54 -3.76
N ILE A 38 15.81 -17.53 -2.51
CA ILE A 38 17.05 -16.82 -2.15
C ILE A 38 18.25 -17.38 -2.92
N ILE A 39 18.39 -18.70 -3.00
CA ILE A 39 19.49 -19.34 -3.75
C ILE A 39 19.42 -18.92 -5.22
N LEU A 40 18.23 -18.96 -5.83
CA LEU A 40 18.00 -18.51 -7.20
C LEU A 40 18.46 -17.05 -7.39
N PHE A 41 18.05 -16.14 -6.50
CA PHE A 41 18.45 -14.73 -6.58
C PHE A 41 19.97 -14.53 -6.43
N ILE A 42 20.63 -15.28 -5.54
CA ILE A 42 22.08 -15.22 -5.38
C ILE A 42 22.80 -15.69 -6.65
N VAL A 43 22.36 -16.81 -7.24
CA VAL A 43 22.95 -17.36 -8.47
C VAL A 43 22.77 -16.38 -9.63
N CYS A 44 21.54 -15.90 -9.86
CA CYS A 44 21.25 -14.94 -10.93
C CYS A 44 21.99 -13.61 -10.72
N GLY A 45 22.07 -13.13 -9.48
CA GLY A 45 22.81 -11.92 -9.12
C GLY A 45 24.29 -12.02 -9.51
N ARG A 46 24.97 -13.14 -9.18
CA ARG A 46 26.36 -13.36 -9.58
C ARG A 46 26.57 -13.43 -11.09
N LEU A 47 25.59 -13.91 -11.84
CA LEU A 47 25.65 -13.90 -13.31
C LEU A 47 25.50 -12.47 -13.86
N LEU A 48 24.62 -11.66 -13.26
CA LEU A 48 24.47 -10.24 -13.61
C LEU A 48 25.71 -9.42 -13.26
N GLU A 49 26.33 -9.68 -12.11
CA GLU A 49 27.60 -9.04 -11.70
C GLU A 49 28.66 -9.16 -12.81
N LYS A 50 28.86 -10.36 -13.36
CA LYS A 50 29.85 -10.62 -14.42
C LYS A 50 29.48 -9.97 -15.76
N THR A 51 28.21 -9.97 -16.12
CA THR A 51 27.76 -9.51 -17.45
C THR A 51 27.64 -7.99 -17.53
N MET A 52 27.17 -7.36 -16.46
CA MET A 52 26.89 -5.92 -16.38
C MET A 52 27.95 -5.12 -15.60
N LYS A 53 28.92 -5.78 -14.95
CA LYS A 53 29.93 -5.15 -14.07
C LYS A 53 29.28 -4.33 -12.94
N LEU A 54 28.29 -4.91 -12.29
CA LEU A 54 27.55 -4.25 -11.20
C LEU A 54 28.36 -4.28 -9.90
N GLU A 55 28.26 -3.21 -9.11
CA GLU A 55 28.72 -3.21 -7.73
C GLU A 55 27.79 -4.08 -6.88
N ARG A 56 28.37 -4.87 -5.97
CA ARG A 56 27.65 -5.81 -5.13
C ARG A 56 27.75 -5.40 -3.66
N TYR A 57 26.60 -5.37 -2.99
CA TYR A 57 26.47 -5.20 -1.55
C TYR A 57 25.70 -6.40 -0.97
N SER A 58 26.44 -7.35 -0.38
CA SER A 58 25.90 -8.63 0.10
C SER A 58 25.19 -9.43 -1.02
N ILE A 59 23.86 -9.49 -1.02
CA ILE A 59 23.02 -10.14 -2.03
C ILE A 59 22.44 -9.16 -3.07
N PHE A 60 22.58 -7.86 -2.82
CA PHE A 60 22.06 -6.80 -3.67
C PHE A 60 23.11 -6.33 -4.68
N HIS A 61 22.65 -5.90 -5.85
CA HIS A 61 23.47 -5.32 -6.91
C HIS A 61 22.96 -3.93 -7.27
N LEU A 62 23.88 -2.99 -7.49
CA LEU A 62 23.53 -1.59 -7.78
C LEU A 62 23.74 -1.27 -9.25
N VAL A 63 22.69 -0.76 -9.89
CA VAL A 63 22.76 -0.19 -11.24
C VAL A 63 22.82 1.33 -11.11
N ARG A 64 24.04 1.88 -11.04
CA ARG A 64 24.29 3.32 -10.89
C ARG A 64 24.14 4.09 -12.21
N SER A 65 23.64 5.31 -12.11
CA SER A 65 23.62 6.29 -13.20
C SER A 65 23.65 7.71 -12.64
N THR A 66 24.39 8.59 -13.31
CA THR A 66 24.45 10.04 -13.00
C THR A 66 23.65 10.88 -13.99
N LYS A 67 23.19 10.29 -15.10
CA LYS A 67 22.64 11.01 -16.25
C LYS A 67 21.39 11.83 -15.94
N PHE A 68 20.57 11.36 -15.01
CA PHE A 68 19.29 11.99 -14.67
C PHE A 68 19.42 13.00 -13.52
N LEU A 69 20.59 13.10 -12.86
CA LEU A 69 20.76 13.94 -11.67
C LEU A 69 20.55 15.44 -11.96
N GLY A 70 20.90 15.90 -13.17
CA GLY A 70 20.74 17.31 -13.56
C GLY A 70 19.29 17.77 -13.65
N ILE A 71 18.33 16.85 -13.79
CA ILE A 71 16.89 17.19 -13.78
C ILE A 71 16.51 17.80 -12.43
N PHE A 72 17.07 17.29 -11.33
CA PHE A 72 16.77 17.77 -9.99
C PHE A 72 17.31 19.18 -9.73
N ASP A 73 18.36 19.63 -10.43
CA ASP A 73 18.86 21.01 -10.31
C ASP A 73 17.84 22.02 -10.87
N ILE A 74 17.14 21.65 -11.95
CA ILE A 74 16.09 22.46 -12.58
C ILE A 74 14.85 22.45 -11.69
N LEU A 75 14.43 21.27 -11.23
CA LEU A 75 13.26 21.12 -10.38
C LEU A 75 13.44 21.83 -9.04
N ALA A 76 14.62 21.76 -8.42
CA ALA A 76 14.93 22.45 -7.17
C ALA A 76 14.76 23.97 -7.31
N LYS A 77 15.26 24.56 -8.40
CA LYS A 77 15.09 26.00 -8.65
C LYS A 77 13.63 26.41 -8.81
N LYS A 78 12.82 25.59 -9.49
CA LYS A 78 11.42 25.92 -9.81
C LYS A 78 10.45 25.62 -8.67
N TYR A 79 10.66 24.54 -7.94
CA TYR A 79 9.68 23.97 -7.00
C TYR A 79 10.17 23.93 -5.54
N ALA A 80 11.25 24.64 -5.18
CA ALA A 80 11.79 24.64 -3.81
C ALA A 80 10.74 24.91 -2.74
N VAL A 81 10.01 26.03 -2.86
CA VAL A 81 9.03 26.46 -1.85
C VAL A 81 7.90 25.44 -1.71
N ALA A 82 7.35 24.96 -2.83
CA ALA A 82 6.29 23.97 -2.83
C ALA A 82 6.75 22.64 -2.21
N SER A 83 7.97 22.19 -2.55
CA SER A 83 8.52 20.93 -2.04
C SER A 83 8.74 20.99 -0.53
N ILE A 84 9.29 22.10 -0.02
CA ILE A 84 9.46 22.32 1.42
C ILE A 84 8.10 22.33 2.13
N LEU A 85 7.12 23.06 1.60
CA LEU A 85 5.78 23.12 2.19
C LEU A 85 5.08 21.75 2.23
N ILE A 86 5.13 21.01 1.12
CA ILE A 86 4.57 19.64 1.04
C ILE A 86 5.24 18.74 2.08
N THR A 87 6.56 18.86 2.23
CA THR A 87 7.33 18.08 3.21
C THR A 87 6.95 18.45 4.64
N ASP A 88 6.72 19.73 4.93
CA ASP A 88 6.29 20.17 6.26
C ASP A 88 4.87 19.72 6.60
N ILE A 89 3.96 19.66 5.62
CA ILE A 89 2.66 19.00 5.76
C ILE A 89 2.86 17.51 6.04
N GLY A 90 3.79 16.88 5.32
CA GLY A 90 4.21 15.49 5.53
C GLY A 90 4.76 15.22 6.93
N LEU A 91 5.51 16.16 7.52
CA LEU A 91 5.94 16.08 8.93
C LEU A 91 4.74 16.04 9.87
N VAL A 92 3.71 16.86 9.64
CA VAL A 92 2.48 16.83 10.46
C VAL A 92 1.72 15.52 10.26
N VAL A 93 1.60 15.00 9.04
CA VAL A 93 0.95 13.70 8.79
C VAL A 93 1.74 12.55 9.44
N GLY A 94 3.07 12.61 9.39
CA GLY A 94 3.97 11.58 9.91
C GLY A 94 4.08 11.57 11.44
N TYR A 95 4.17 12.75 12.07
CA TYR A 95 4.44 12.92 13.51
C TYR A 95 3.28 13.55 14.30
N GLY A 96 2.21 14.01 13.66
CA GLY A 96 1.08 14.64 14.32
C GLY A 96 1.47 15.94 15.04
N ILE A 97 0.93 16.14 16.25
CA ILE A 97 1.29 17.27 17.13
C ILE A 97 2.79 17.29 17.44
N PHE A 98 3.46 16.14 17.49
CA PHE A 98 4.91 16.07 17.73
C PHE A 98 5.76 16.67 16.61
N ALA A 99 5.18 17.08 15.48
CA ALA A 99 5.88 17.91 14.49
C ALA A 99 6.13 19.35 14.99
N TYR A 100 5.43 19.82 16.04
CA TYR A 100 5.46 21.22 16.46
C TYR A 100 6.87 21.71 16.86
N PRO A 101 7.67 20.98 17.64
CA PRO A 101 9.01 21.41 18.02
C PRO A 101 9.95 21.61 16.82
N LEU A 102 9.75 20.86 15.73
CA LEU A 102 10.53 20.97 14.49
C LEU A 102 10.18 22.25 13.73
N LEU A 103 8.90 22.61 13.68
CA LEU A 103 8.42 23.77 12.93
C LEU A 103 8.33 25.06 13.77
N LYS A 104 8.62 24.99 15.07
CA LYS A 104 8.30 26.08 16.02
C LYS A 104 8.93 27.42 15.64
N ASN A 105 10.17 27.39 15.14
CA ASN A 105 10.99 28.56 14.82
C ASN A 105 11.08 28.85 13.31
N VAL A 106 10.38 28.07 12.48
CA VAL A 106 10.46 28.17 11.02
C VAL A 106 9.42 29.14 10.47
N TYR A 107 8.22 29.10 11.03
CA TYR A 107 7.06 29.83 10.52
C TYR A 107 6.45 30.73 11.60
N SER A 108 5.83 31.83 11.15
CA SER A 108 4.93 32.62 11.99
C SER A 108 3.77 31.75 12.51
N TRP A 109 3.18 32.13 13.65
CA TRP A 109 2.06 31.42 14.25
C TRP A 109 0.91 31.13 13.26
N LYS A 110 0.54 32.12 12.43
CA LYS A 110 -0.54 31.98 11.44
C LYS A 110 -0.19 30.94 10.36
N ALA A 111 1.01 31.00 9.80
CA ALA A 111 1.45 30.04 8.78
C ALA A 111 1.58 28.62 9.36
N LYS A 112 2.05 28.52 10.60
CA LYS A 112 2.14 27.25 11.32
C LYS A 112 0.78 26.59 11.51
N ILE A 113 -0.24 27.34 11.96
CA ILE A 113 -1.61 26.81 12.04
C ILE A 113 -2.07 26.26 10.70
N LEU A 114 -1.82 26.98 9.60
CA LEU A 114 -2.25 26.54 8.27
C LEU A 114 -1.58 25.23 7.86
N ILE A 115 -0.28 25.07 8.13
CA ILE A 115 0.45 23.81 7.86
C ILE A 115 -0.13 22.65 8.68
N PHE A 116 -0.40 22.89 9.97
CA PHE A 116 -1.00 21.87 10.84
C PHE A 116 -2.42 21.49 10.40
N LEU A 117 -3.25 22.48 10.06
CA LEU A 117 -4.60 22.25 9.54
C LEU A 117 -4.55 21.46 8.22
N ALA A 118 -3.63 21.80 7.31
CA ALA A 118 -3.46 21.06 6.06
C ALA A 118 -3.03 19.61 6.31
N GLY A 119 -2.06 19.37 7.20
CA GLY A 119 -1.61 18.02 7.56
C GLY A 119 -2.71 17.20 8.22
N PHE A 120 -3.42 17.77 9.18
CA PHE A 120 -4.54 17.11 9.84
C PHE A 120 -5.72 16.86 8.91
N ALA A 121 -6.07 17.80 8.02
CA ALA A 121 -7.10 17.58 7.01
C ALA A 121 -6.73 16.41 6.08
N MET A 122 -5.48 16.40 5.60
CA MET A 122 -4.97 15.33 4.76
C MET A 122 -5.01 13.98 5.51
N GLN A 123 -4.61 13.94 6.77
CA GLN A 123 -4.68 12.75 7.60
C GLN A 123 -6.11 12.27 7.83
N THR A 124 -7.06 13.18 8.10
CA THR A 124 -8.50 12.85 8.18
C THR A 124 -8.96 12.15 6.91
N LEU A 125 -8.60 12.71 5.76
CA LEU A 125 -9.00 12.15 4.47
C LEU A 125 -8.37 10.76 4.25
N ILE A 126 -7.13 10.53 4.69
CA ILE A 126 -6.47 9.21 4.58
C ILE A 126 -7.28 8.20 5.37
N PHE A 127 -7.64 8.54 6.61
CA PHE A 127 -8.46 7.67 7.45
C PHE A 127 -9.84 7.41 6.86
N LEU A 128 -10.53 8.43 6.36
CA LEU A 128 -11.86 8.27 5.77
C LEU A 128 -11.86 7.34 4.55
N ILE A 129 -10.80 7.36 3.74
CA ILE A 129 -10.67 6.48 2.57
C ILE A 129 -10.26 5.06 2.98
N LEU A 130 -9.32 4.93 3.92
CA LEU A 130 -8.86 3.63 4.37
C LEU A 130 -9.91 2.90 5.21
N MET A 131 -10.76 3.61 5.95
CA MET A 131 -11.72 3.01 6.87
C MET A 131 -12.68 2.00 6.19
N PRO A 132 -13.36 2.31 5.08
CA PRO A 132 -14.20 1.33 4.39
C PRO A 132 -13.45 0.08 3.90
N VAL A 133 -12.19 0.25 3.46
CA VAL A 133 -11.34 -0.85 2.96
C VAL A 133 -10.86 -1.72 4.12
N VAL A 134 -10.39 -1.10 5.20
CA VAL A 134 -9.92 -1.76 6.41
C VAL A 134 -11.09 -2.45 7.12
N PHE A 135 -12.26 -1.82 7.20
CA PHE A 135 -13.48 -2.41 7.76
C PHE A 135 -13.97 -3.56 6.89
N GLY A 136 -13.96 -3.41 5.56
CA GLY A 136 -14.24 -4.50 4.63
C GLY A 136 -13.33 -5.70 4.87
N LEU A 137 -12.03 -5.50 5.08
CA LEU A 137 -11.09 -6.58 5.38
C LEU A 137 -11.29 -7.16 6.79
N VAL A 138 -11.44 -6.33 7.81
CA VAL A 138 -11.61 -6.76 9.21
C VAL A 138 -12.92 -7.54 9.41
N PHE A 139 -14.02 -7.14 8.79
CA PHE A 139 -15.30 -7.87 8.87
C PHE A 139 -15.36 -9.13 8.01
N ASN A 140 -14.49 -9.25 6.99
CA ASN A 140 -14.30 -10.52 6.29
C ASN A 140 -13.32 -11.47 7.01
N VAL A 141 -12.47 -10.95 7.90
CA VAL A 141 -11.49 -11.74 8.70
C VAL A 141 -12.04 -12.14 10.06
N LEU A 142 -12.92 -11.34 10.66
CA LEU A 142 -13.73 -11.78 11.80
C LEU A 142 -14.80 -12.73 11.25
N PRO A 143 -14.84 -14.02 11.68
CA PRO A 143 -15.98 -14.86 11.38
C PRO A 143 -17.24 -14.11 11.81
N SER A 144 -18.34 -14.28 11.08
CA SER A 144 -19.67 -13.84 11.48
C SER A 144 -20.04 -14.49 12.82
N VAL A 145 -19.54 -13.90 13.92
CA VAL A 145 -19.97 -14.18 15.28
C VAL A 145 -21.43 -13.77 15.29
N HIS A 146 -22.32 -14.76 15.32
CA HIS A 146 -23.74 -14.53 15.56
C HIS A 146 -23.89 -13.98 16.97
N VAL A 147 -23.83 -12.67 17.10
CA VAL A 147 -24.09 -11.98 18.35
C VAL A 147 -25.61 -11.87 18.49
N PRO A 148 -26.20 -12.34 19.60
CA PRO A 148 -27.61 -12.12 19.90
C PRO A 148 -27.95 -10.62 19.84
N GLU A 149 -29.08 -10.24 19.22
CA GLU A 149 -29.49 -8.85 18.96
C GLU A 149 -29.44 -7.93 20.20
N ARG A 150 -29.59 -8.49 21.42
CA ARG A 150 -29.51 -7.75 22.68
C ARG A 150 -28.11 -7.26 23.07
N SER A 151 -27.05 -7.72 22.42
CA SER A 151 -25.65 -7.29 22.65
C SER A 151 -25.10 -6.43 21.51
N ALA A 152 -25.85 -6.27 20.41
CA ALA A 152 -25.40 -5.57 19.20
C ALA A 152 -25.12 -4.08 19.44
N SER A 153 -25.88 -3.41 20.31
CA SER A 153 -25.67 -1.99 20.65
C SER A 153 -24.44 -1.75 21.53
N ALA A 154 -24.13 -2.67 22.45
CA ALA A 154 -22.91 -2.60 23.27
C ALA A 154 -21.65 -2.91 22.45
N ILE A 155 -21.73 -3.88 21.52
CA ILE A 155 -20.63 -4.23 20.61
C ILE A 155 -20.43 -3.18 19.51
N ALA A 156 -21.51 -2.58 18.98
CA ALA A 156 -21.41 -1.43 18.09
C ALA A 156 -20.72 -0.24 18.78
N GLY A 157 -21.04 0.01 20.06
CA GLY A 157 -20.33 0.98 20.89
C GLY A 157 -18.83 0.71 21.00
N LEU A 158 -18.44 -0.52 21.34
CA LEU A 158 -17.02 -0.94 21.38
C LEU A 158 -16.33 -0.81 20.01
N SER A 159 -16.99 -1.17 18.92
CA SER A 159 -16.43 -1.09 17.57
C SER A 159 -16.10 0.36 17.15
N ASN A 160 -16.91 1.33 17.58
CA ASN A 160 -16.64 2.75 17.36
C ASN A 160 -15.40 3.22 18.12
N TYR A 161 -15.14 2.71 19.34
CA TYR A 161 -13.92 3.04 20.09
C TYR A 161 -12.66 2.43 19.46
N PHE A 162 -12.75 1.21 18.91
CA PHE A 162 -11.63 0.59 18.19
C PHE A 162 -11.22 1.37 16.94
N ILE A 163 -12.12 2.16 16.36
CA ILE A 163 -11.85 3.03 15.20
C ILE A 163 -11.43 4.43 15.65
N LEU A 164 -12.18 5.01 16.59
CA LEU A 164 -12.01 6.38 17.03
C LEU A 164 -10.70 6.57 17.81
N LEU A 165 -10.28 5.58 18.60
CA LEU A 165 -9.06 5.71 19.41
C LEU A 165 -7.78 5.76 18.56
N PRO A 166 -7.51 4.84 17.61
CA PRO A 166 -6.38 4.96 16.69
C PRO A 166 -6.44 6.24 15.86
N PHE A 167 -7.64 6.64 15.44
CA PHE A 167 -7.85 7.88 14.71
C PHE A 167 -7.44 9.10 15.54
N LEU A 168 -7.96 9.27 16.75
CA LEU A 168 -7.59 10.37 17.64
C LEU A 168 -6.10 10.34 18.02
N LEU A 169 -5.57 9.15 18.32
CA LEU A 169 -4.16 8.98 18.66
C LEU A 169 -3.25 9.39 17.51
N SER A 170 -3.66 9.13 16.27
CA SER A 170 -2.91 9.53 15.09
C SER A 170 -2.73 11.05 14.98
N TYR A 171 -3.64 11.89 15.47
CA TYR A 171 -3.42 13.34 15.48
C TYR A 171 -2.30 13.72 16.44
N ALA A 172 -2.15 13.01 17.55
CA ALA A 172 -1.10 13.28 18.53
C ALA A 172 0.27 12.81 18.03
N ILE A 173 0.37 11.54 17.58
CA ILE A 173 1.64 10.88 17.28
C ILE A 173 1.95 10.71 15.79
N GLY A 174 1.01 11.13 14.94
CA GLY A 174 1.07 10.95 13.49
C GLY A 174 0.80 9.52 13.02
N LEU A 175 0.71 9.33 11.71
CA LEU A 175 0.62 8.00 11.09
C LEU A 175 1.89 7.18 11.32
N GLY A 176 3.06 7.81 11.37
CA GLY A 176 4.33 7.15 11.67
C GLY A 176 4.37 6.59 13.09
N GLY A 177 3.97 7.39 14.08
CA GLY A 177 3.87 6.91 15.46
C GLY A 177 2.82 5.81 15.63
N LEU A 178 1.66 5.95 14.96
CA LEU A 178 0.60 4.94 15.01
C LEU A 178 1.04 3.61 14.39
N THR A 179 1.67 3.64 13.22
CA THR A 179 2.18 2.44 12.55
C THR A 179 3.26 1.76 13.38
N LEU A 180 4.17 2.50 13.99
CA LEU A 180 5.16 1.95 14.91
C LEU A 180 4.50 1.28 16.13
N LEU A 181 3.54 1.94 16.76
CA LEU A 181 2.79 1.36 17.88
C LEU A 181 2.06 0.08 17.47
N ALA A 182 1.42 0.07 16.30
CA ALA A 182 0.73 -1.10 15.76
C ALA A 182 1.71 -2.26 15.49
N LEU A 183 2.89 -1.99 14.93
CA LEU A 183 3.92 -2.99 14.70
C LEU A 183 4.45 -3.58 16.01
N VAL A 184 4.68 -2.75 17.03
CA VAL A 184 5.10 -3.23 18.36
C VAL A 184 4.00 -4.09 18.99
N ALA A 185 2.75 -3.63 19.00
CA ALA A 185 1.63 -4.42 19.52
C ALA A 185 1.47 -5.75 18.77
N TYR A 186 1.59 -5.73 17.44
CA TYR A 186 1.51 -6.92 16.62
C TYR A 186 2.67 -7.90 16.89
N SER A 187 3.89 -7.39 17.14
CA SER A 187 5.03 -8.23 17.51
C SER A 187 4.82 -8.98 18.83
N PHE A 188 4.18 -8.35 19.83
CA PHE A 188 3.81 -9.01 21.09
C PHE A 188 2.77 -10.09 20.88
N ASN A 189 1.78 -9.86 20.00
CA ASN A 189 0.77 -10.88 19.66
C ASN A 189 1.42 -12.12 19.02
N ILE A 190 2.35 -11.91 18.08
CA ILE A 190 3.12 -13.03 17.49
C ILE A 190 3.93 -13.76 18.57
N ALA A 191 4.67 -13.02 19.40
CA ALA A 191 5.49 -13.63 20.45
C ALA A 191 4.65 -14.46 21.43
N ALA A 192 3.47 -13.98 21.80
CA ALA A 192 2.54 -14.69 22.67
C ALA A 192 2.02 -15.99 22.02
N ALA A 193 1.62 -15.95 20.75
CA ALA A 193 1.15 -17.15 20.03
C ALA A 193 2.27 -18.17 19.77
N VAL A 194 3.48 -17.70 19.49
CA VAL A 194 4.65 -18.60 19.41
C VAL A 194 4.88 -19.26 20.77
N LEU A 195 4.84 -18.49 21.86
CA LEU A 195 5.02 -19.03 23.21
C LEU A 195 3.92 -20.02 23.58
N GLY A 196 2.65 -19.71 23.34
CA GLY A 196 1.55 -20.63 23.65
C GLY A 196 1.55 -21.88 22.76
N SER A 197 1.96 -21.78 21.48
CA SER A 197 2.21 -22.96 20.64
C SER A 197 3.35 -23.85 21.17
N LEU A 198 4.41 -23.25 21.73
CA LEU A 198 5.50 -23.99 22.38
C LEU A 198 5.05 -24.64 23.71
N LEU A 199 4.26 -23.94 24.51
CA LEU A 199 3.80 -24.41 25.82
C LEU A 199 2.69 -25.48 25.72
N SER A 200 1.81 -25.37 24.73
CA SER A 200 0.71 -26.31 24.52
C SER A 200 1.12 -27.61 23.83
N GLY A 201 2.36 -27.69 23.32
CA GLY A 201 2.86 -28.86 22.57
C GLY A 201 2.12 -29.12 21.25
N SER A 202 1.30 -28.17 20.79
CA SER A 202 0.58 -28.23 19.52
C SER A 202 1.21 -27.22 18.54
N PRO A 203 2.10 -27.67 17.64
CA PRO A 203 2.70 -26.78 16.67
C PRO A 203 1.62 -26.27 15.70
N GLY A 204 1.30 -24.98 15.78
CA GLY A 204 0.60 -24.25 14.71
C GLY A 204 -0.85 -23.84 14.96
N THR A 205 -1.57 -24.37 15.95
CA THR A 205 -2.97 -23.96 16.20
C THR A 205 -3.09 -22.50 16.62
N GLU A 206 -2.20 -22.02 17.48
CA GLU A 206 -2.17 -20.61 17.90
C GLU A 206 -1.58 -19.66 16.85
N LEU A 207 -0.81 -20.17 15.89
CA LEU A 207 -0.27 -19.36 14.78
C LEU A 207 -1.29 -19.21 13.65
N CYS A 208 -2.23 -20.16 13.51
CA CYS A 208 -3.31 -20.08 12.52
C CYS A 208 -4.31 -18.94 12.80
N SER A 209 -4.41 -18.46 14.04
CA SER A 209 -5.28 -17.34 14.40
C SER A 209 -4.65 -15.96 14.18
N ILE A 210 -3.35 -15.90 13.83
CA ILE A 210 -2.67 -14.65 13.50
C ILE A 210 -2.79 -14.38 12.00
N THR A 211 -3.45 -13.28 11.66
CA THR A 211 -3.51 -12.78 10.28
C THR A 211 -2.10 -12.38 9.82
N PRO A 212 -1.59 -12.86 8.67
CA PRO A 212 -0.28 -12.48 8.17
C PRO A 212 -0.13 -10.95 8.06
N GLY A 213 0.80 -10.37 8.82
CA GLY A 213 0.93 -8.91 8.94
C GLY A 213 1.35 -8.19 7.65
N ALA A 214 2.44 -8.62 7.02
CA ALA A 214 2.92 -8.03 5.77
C ALA A 214 3.43 -9.14 4.83
N THR A 215 2.84 -9.22 3.64
CA THR A 215 3.33 -10.10 2.56
C THR A 215 4.20 -9.28 1.62
N LEU A 216 5.34 -9.81 1.21
CA LEU A 216 6.19 -9.16 0.20
C LEU A 216 5.40 -9.01 -1.11
N ILE A 217 5.25 -7.80 -1.62
CA ILE A 217 4.59 -7.56 -2.92
C ILE A 217 5.57 -7.93 -4.03
N VAL A 218 5.24 -8.98 -4.79
CA VAL A 218 6.04 -9.47 -5.91
C VAL A 218 5.16 -9.52 -7.16
N PRO A 219 5.35 -8.56 -8.11
CA PRO A 219 4.65 -8.57 -9.39
C PRO A 219 4.82 -9.91 -10.12
N GLY A 220 3.72 -10.46 -10.62
CA GLY A 220 3.64 -11.77 -11.26
C GLY A 220 3.28 -12.94 -10.34
N ILE A 221 3.32 -12.75 -9.01
CA ILE A 221 2.96 -13.79 -8.03
C ILE A 221 1.71 -13.40 -7.24
N ASN A 222 1.75 -12.27 -6.52
CA ASN A 222 0.61 -11.79 -5.71
C ASN A 222 0.03 -10.46 -6.21
N LEU A 223 0.55 -9.95 -7.32
CA LEU A 223 0.06 -8.77 -8.01
C LEU A 223 0.22 -9.00 -9.52
N PRO A 224 -0.68 -8.52 -10.39
CA PRO A 224 -0.46 -8.56 -11.84
C PRO A 224 0.90 -7.96 -12.21
N LEU A 225 1.65 -8.63 -13.09
CA LEU A 225 3.07 -8.33 -13.33
C LEU A 225 3.28 -6.90 -13.84
N VAL A 226 2.53 -6.51 -14.88
CA VAL A 226 2.72 -5.24 -15.57
C VAL A 226 2.31 -4.08 -14.67
N GLU A 227 1.13 -4.18 -14.08
CA GLU A 227 0.54 -3.22 -13.17
C GLU A 227 1.40 -3.06 -11.92
N GLY A 228 1.91 -4.16 -11.38
CA GLY A 228 2.80 -4.16 -10.23
C GLY A 228 4.15 -3.51 -10.50
N ILE A 229 4.76 -3.77 -11.66
CA ILE A 229 6.01 -3.10 -12.05
C ILE A 229 5.78 -1.61 -12.24
N ILE A 230 4.66 -1.20 -12.86
CA ILE A 230 4.32 0.21 -13.04
C ILE A 230 4.11 0.89 -11.68
N ALA A 231 3.30 0.29 -10.80
CA ALA A 231 3.02 0.83 -9.47
C ALA A 231 4.30 0.97 -8.63
N LEU A 232 5.14 -0.07 -8.61
CA LEU A 232 6.42 -0.05 -7.90
C LEU A 232 7.36 1.02 -8.47
N SER A 233 7.45 1.13 -9.80
CA SER A 233 8.28 2.13 -10.47
C SER A 233 7.84 3.55 -10.12
N VAL A 234 6.55 3.84 -10.17
CA VAL A 234 6.00 5.16 -9.84
C VAL A 234 6.30 5.52 -8.38
N ILE A 235 6.07 4.59 -7.45
CA ILE A 235 6.33 4.80 -6.02
C ILE A 235 7.82 5.04 -5.76
N LEU A 236 8.72 4.20 -6.30
CA LEU A 236 10.16 4.35 -6.09
C LEU A 236 10.71 5.63 -6.72
N ILE A 237 10.28 5.98 -7.94
CA ILE A 237 10.71 7.21 -8.61
C ILE A 237 10.26 8.43 -7.81
N ALA A 238 9.03 8.43 -7.29
CA ALA A 238 8.54 9.53 -6.46
C ALA A 238 9.30 9.61 -5.12
N HIS A 239 9.51 8.47 -4.46
CA HIS A 239 10.21 8.38 -3.18
C HIS A 239 11.64 8.91 -3.27
N GLU A 240 12.44 8.30 -4.13
CA GLU A 240 13.84 8.64 -4.33
C GLU A 240 13.98 10.01 -5.01
N GLY A 241 13.08 10.34 -5.93
CA GLY A 241 13.03 11.65 -6.57
C GLY A 241 12.80 12.78 -5.58
N ALA A 242 11.99 12.57 -4.54
CA ALA A 242 11.78 13.56 -3.49
C ALA A 242 13.02 13.76 -2.61
N HIS A 243 13.72 12.68 -2.24
CA HIS A 243 15.03 12.76 -1.56
C HIS A 243 16.03 13.54 -2.40
N ALA A 244 16.16 13.21 -3.69
CA ALA A 244 17.06 13.92 -4.60
C ALA A 244 16.69 15.41 -4.73
N LEU A 245 15.40 15.71 -4.88
CA LEU A 245 14.90 17.08 -5.00
C LEU A 245 15.24 17.91 -3.76
N LEU A 246 14.94 17.40 -2.56
CA LEU A 246 15.28 18.11 -1.33
C LEU A 246 16.78 18.23 -1.13
N THR A 247 17.56 17.21 -1.51
CA THR A 247 19.02 17.25 -1.43
C THR A 247 19.57 18.42 -2.24
N ARG A 248 19.06 18.62 -3.47
CA ARG A 248 19.42 19.79 -4.30
C ARG A 248 18.91 21.11 -3.74
N ILE A 249 17.71 21.16 -3.17
CA ILE A 249 17.16 22.37 -2.53
C ILE A 249 18.04 22.83 -1.36
N PHE A 250 18.51 21.90 -0.53
CA PHE A 250 19.43 22.18 0.58
C PHE A 250 20.90 22.28 0.16
N LYS A 251 21.17 22.31 -1.15
CA LYS A 251 22.51 22.46 -1.74
C LYS A 251 23.50 21.36 -1.31
N VAL A 252 22.99 20.18 -0.98
CA VAL A 252 23.81 19.00 -0.74
C VAL A 252 24.17 18.34 -2.08
N PRO A 253 25.43 17.94 -2.31
CA PRO A 253 25.81 17.22 -3.52
C PRO A 253 25.13 15.84 -3.60
N LEU A 254 24.60 15.49 -4.78
CA LEU A 254 24.21 14.11 -5.12
C LEU A 254 25.32 13.47 -5.94
N THR A 255 25.88 12.35 -5.47
CA THR A 255 26.99 11.64 -6.13
C THR A 255 26.47 10.69 -7.22
N SER A 256 25.43 9.94 -6.91
CA SER A 256 24.84 8.97 -7.83
C SER A 256 23.39 8.64 -7.46
N GLY A 257 22.69 7.94 -8.35
CA GLY A 257 21.43 7.29 -8.04
C GLY A 257 21.22 6.09 -8.96
N GLY A 258 20.22 5.26 -8.67
CA GLY A 258 20.06 4.03 -9.42
C GLY A 258 18.99 3.09 -8.91
N ILE A 259 19.07 1.85 -9.41
CA ILE A 259 18.17 0.75 -9.04
C ILE A 259 18.96 -0.27 -8.23
N VAL A 260 18.33 -0.81 -7.19
CA VAL A 260 18.82 -1.93 -6.38
C VAL A 260 18.15 -3.21 -6.87
N LEU A 261 18.97 -4.19 -7.27
CA LEU A 261 18.51 -5.49 -7.74
C LEU A 261 18.77 -6.57 -6.69
N LEU A 262 17.76 -7.37 -6.37
CA LEU A 262 17.90 -8.65 -5.68
C LEU A 262 17.83 -9.77 -6.73
N GLY A 263 19.00 -10.28 -7.13
CA GLY A 263 19.09 -11.10 -8.33
C GLY A 263 18.62 -10.31 -9.55
N THR A 264 17.52 -10.74 -10.16
CA THR A 264 16.88 -10.11 -11.34
C THR A 264 15.67 -9.27 -10.99
N ILE A 265 15.24 -9.23 -9.72
CA ILE A 265 14.07 -8.48 -9.31
C ILE A 265 14.50 -7.09 -8.84
N PRO A 266 13.83 -6.00 -9.28
CA PRO A 266 14.02 -4.69 -8.69
C PRO A 266 13.55 -4.72 -7.23
N ALA A 267 14.50 -4.64 -6.31
CA ALA A 267 14.23 -4.61 -4.88
C ALA A 267 14.02 -3.18 -4.37
N GLY A 268 14.54 -2.18 -5.08
CA GLY A 268 14.40 -0.78 -4.70
C GLY A 268 15.09 0.16 -5.69
N ALA A 269 15.11 1.44 -5.33
CA ALA A 269 15.90 2.47 -5.98
C ALA A 269 16.66 3.25 -4.90
N PHE A 270 17.63 4.06 -5.30
CA PHE A 270 18.38 4.88 -4.37
C PHE A 270 18.84 6.19 -5.00
N MET A 271 19.00 7.19 -4.14
CA MET A 271 19.78 8.41 -4.40
C MET A 271 20.82 8.55 -3.31
N GLU A 272 22.04 8.93 -3.70
CA GLU A 272 23.18 8.98 -2.81
C GLU A 272 23.56 10.46 -2.56
N PRO A 273 23.04 11.07 -1.48
CA PRO A 273 23.50 12.38 -1.02
C PRO A 273 24.87 12.27 -0.35
N ASP A 274 25.67 13.34 -0.40
CA ASP A 274 26.89 13.44 0.40
C ASP A 274 26.53 13.48 1.90
N GLU A 275 26.81 12.38 2.61
CA GLU A 275 26.47 12.22 4.03
C GLU A 275 27.14 13.27 4.92
N LYS A 276 28.36 13.71 4.59
CA LYS A 276 29.09 14.69 5.41
C LYS A 276 28.43 16.06 5.32
N GLU A 277 27.99 16.46 4.12
CA GLU A 277 27.24 17.71 3.93
C GLU A 277 25.82 17.61 4.49
N LEU A 278 25.16 16.46 4.34
CA LEU A 278 23.83 16.23 4.92
C LEU A 278 23.83 16.32 6.45
N ASN A 279 24.84 15.78 7.11
CA ASN A 279 25.00 15.84 8.57
C ASN A 279 25.30 17.25 9.11
N LYS A 280 25.72 18.18 8.24
CA LYS A 280 25.93 19.60 8.61
C LYS A 280 24.66 20.44 8.53
N LEU A 281 23.59 19.92 7.92
CA LEU A 281 22.31 20.63 7.84
C LEU A 281 21.70 20.82 9.22
N ASP A 282 20.87 21.85 9.36
CA ASP A 282 20.11 22.06 10.59
C ASP A 282 19.09 20.91 10.83
N PRO A 283 18.68 20.67 12.10
CA PRO A 283 17.80 19.56 12.43
C PRO A 283 16.45 19.56 11.69
N VAL A 284 15.94 20.73 11.29
CA VAL A 284 14.68 20.83 10.55
C VAL A 284 14.89 20.35 9.12
N SER A 285 15.94 20.80 8.45
CA SER A 285 16.31 20.35 7.11
C SER A 285 16.62 18.85 7.06
N GLN A 286 17.29 18.31 8.08
CA GLN A 286 17.49 16.87 8.21
C GLN A 286 16.16 16.11 8.37
N SER A 287 15.27 16.60 9.25
CA SER A 287 13.95 16.00 9.46
C SER A 287 13.10 16.03 8.18
N ARG A 288 13.19 17.11 7.40
CA ARG A 288 12.55 17.22 6.08
C ARG A 288 13.06 16.16 5.11
N MET A 289 14.38 15.91 5.09
CA MET A 289 14.94 14.82 4.27
C MET A 289 14.38 13.47 4.69
N LEU A 290 14.33 13.19 6.00
CA LEU A 290 13.85 11.91 6.52
C LEU A 290 12.42 11.57 6.05
N VAL A 291 11.54 12.57 5.98
CA VAL A 291 10.14 12.34 5.57
C VAL A 291 9.87 12.62 4.09
N ALA A 292 10.83 13.10 3.31
CA ALA A 292 10.61 13.52 1.92
C ALA A 292 10.03 12.38 1.07
N GLY A 293 10.67 11.21 1.10
CA GLY A 293 10.25 10.05 0.30
C GLY A 293 8.87 9.51 0.71
N SER A 294 8.59 9.36 2.00
CA SER A 294 7.27 8.89 2.47
C SER A 294 6.18 9.89 2.15
N THR A 295 6.45 11.19 2.30
CA THR A 295 5.52 12.26 1.92
C THR A 295 5.20 12.20 0.43
N ALA A 296 6.20 12.03 -0.42
CA ALA A 296 6.00 11.91 -1.87
C ALA A 296 5.14 10.71 -2.24
N ASN A 297 5.36 9.56 -1.60
CA ASN A 297 4.52 8.37 -1.80
C ASN A 297 3.07 8.63 -1.40
N ILE A 298 2.85 9.30 -0.26
CA ILE A 298 1.50 9.66 0.17
C ILE A 298 0.86 10.65 -0.84
N MET A 299 1.60 11.62 -1.37
CA MET A 299 1.10 12.53 -2.41
C MET A 299 0.70 11.79 -3.70
N VAL A 300 1.52 10.83 -4.13
CA VAL A 300 1.22 9.99 -5.30
C VAL A 300 -0.02 9.15 -5.04
N ALA A 301 -0.14 8.54 -3.86
CA ALA A 301 -1.32 7.78 -3.49
C ALA A 301 -2.58 8.67 -3.50
N TRP A 302 -2.48 9.89 -2.98
CA TRP A 302 -3.57 10.88 -3.04
C TRP A 302 -3.98 11.23 -4.45
N LEU A 303 -3.00 11.51 -5.32
CA LEU A 303 -3.27 11.81 -6.72
C LEU A 303 -3.96 10.62 -7.41
N ALA A 304 -3.48 9.40 -7.19
CA ALA A 304 -4.08 8.19 -7.74
C ALA A 304 -5.52 7.99 -7.25
N LEU A 305 -5.77 8.21 -5.95
CA LEU A 305 -7.11 8.12 -5.36
C LEU A 305 -8.06 9.19 -5.91
N LEU A 306 -7.59 10.43 -6.08
CA LEU A 306 -8.40 11.50 -6.67
C LEU A 306 -8.74 11.23 -8.13
N LEU A 307 -7.77 10.73 -8.91
CA LEU A 307 -8.02 10.32 -10.30
C LEU A 307 -9.01 9.17 -10.36
N LEU A 308 -8.88 8.19 -9.46
CA LEU A 308 -9.81 7.07 -9.37
C LEU A 308 -11.22 7.52 -8.98
N ALA A 309 -11.35 8.35 -7.94
CA ALA A 309 -12.62 8.91 -7.51
C ALA A 309 -13.27 9.76 -8.62
N GLY A 310 -12.48 10.60 -9.30
CA GLY A 310 -12.92 11.37 -10.46
C GLY A 310 -13.44 10.46 -11.59
N PHE A 311 -12.73 9.37 -11.90
CA PHE A 311 -13.18 8.37 -12.86
C PHE A 311 -14.52 7.74 -12.45
N PHE A 312 -14.69 7.36 -11.18
CA PHE A 312 -15.97 6.84 -10.67
C PHE A 312 -17.11 7.85 -10.79
N LEU A 313 -16.86 9.11 -10.44
CA LEU A 313 -17.87 10.18 -10.54
C LEU A 313 -18.28 10.42 -12.00
N LEU A 314 -17.31 10.51 -12.93
CA LEU A 314 -17.56 10.76 -14.34
C LEU A 314 -18.23 9.58 -15.06
N THR A 315 -18.01 8.35 -14.59
CA THR A 315 -18.62 7.12 -15.16
C THR A 315 -19.87 6.66 -14.42
N SER A 316 -20.30 7.37 -13.38
CA SER A 316 -21.46 6.97 -12.57
C SER A 316 -22.75 6.92 -13.38
N SER A 317 -22.95 7.87 -14.30
CA SER A 317 -24.10 7.93 -15.21
C SER A 317 -24.12 6.85 -16.30
N LEU A 318 -22.98 6.16 -16.54
CA LEU A 318 -22.90 5.04 -17.48
C LEU A 318 -23.35 3.72 -16.85
N ARG A 319 -23.66 3.71 -15.54
CA ARG A 319 -24.14 2.53 -14.82
C ARG A 319 -25.64 2.69 -14.59
N SER A 320 -26.44 1.96 -15.36
CA SER A 320 -27.84 1.71 -15.07
C SER A 320 -28.00 0.28 -14.54
N GLY A 321 -28.96 0.08 -13.65
CA GLY A 321 -29.19 -1.21 -13.02
C GLY A 321 -28.58 -1.39 -11.63
N VAL A 322 -29.02 -2.46 -10.96
CA VAL A 322 -28.60 -2.85 -9.60
C VAL A 322 -27.63 -4.02 -9.69
N ILE A 323 -26.50 -3.93 -9.01
CA ILE A 323 -25.50 -5.01 -8.93
C ILE A 323 -25.80 -5.93 -7.74
N ILE A 324 -25.80 -7.24 -8.00
CA ILE A 324 -25.85 -8.25 -6.95
C ILE A 324 -24.47 -8.36 -6.29
N THR A 325 -24.35 -7.82 -5.08
CA THR A 325 -23.09 -7.82 -4.32
C THR A 325 -22.88 -9.13 -3.55
N GLN A 326 -23.96 -9.80 -3.16
CA GLN A 326 -23.98 -11.11 -2.53
C GLN A 326 -25.37 -11.74 -2.67
N PRO A 327 -25.48 -13.03 -3.05
CA PRO A 327 -26.75 -13.74 -3.00
C PRO A 327 -27.22 -13.94 -1.56
N PHE A 328 -28.53 -13.84 -1.34
CA PHE A 328 -29.12 -13.98 -0.01
C PHE A 328 -29.01 -15.41 0.50
N SER A 329 -28.57 -15.54 1.75
CA SER A 329 -28.51 -16.79 2.50
C SER A 329 -28.99 -16.53 3.92
N ASP A 330 -30.19 -17.01 4.26
CA ASP A 330 -30.67 -17.06 5.64
C ASP A 330 -30.36 -18.45 6.24
N PRO A 331 -29.33 -18.56 7.10
CA PRO A 331 -28.96 -19.82 7.72
C PRO A 331 -30.02 -20.34 8.72
N CYS A 332 -30.95 -19.49 9.18
CA CYS A 332 -31.98 -19.87 10.16
C CYS A 332 -33.23 -20.47 9.51
N ASN A 333 -33.58 -20.01 8.30
CA ASN A 333 -34.78 -20.47 7.57
C ASN A 333 -34.46 -21.34 6.35
N ASN A 334 -33.21 -21.78 6.19
CA ASN A 334 -32.72 -22.59 5.07
C ASN A 334 -33.10 -22.00 3.69
N THR A 335 -33.29 -20.67 3.64
CA THR A 335 -33.73 -19.95 2.44
C THR A 335 -32.48 -19.38 1.78
N THR A 336 -32.08 -20.00 0.67
CA THR A 336 -30.91 -19.58 -0.10
C THR A 336 -31.33 -19.31 -1.53
N ILE A 337 -30.88 -18.18 -2.08
CA ILE A 337 -30.93 -17.96 -3.52
C ILE A 337 -29.64 -18.54 -4.10
N SER A 338 -29.75 -19.51 -5.00
CA SER A 338 -28.58 -20.14 -5.62
C SER A 338 -27.71 -19.11 -6.34
N GLN A 339 -26.40 -19.24 -6.20
CA GLN A 339 -25.43 -18.46 -6.96
C GLN A 339 -25.52 -18.72 -8.47
N ASP A 340 -26.06 -19.87 -8.87
CA ASP A 340 -26.29 -20.21 -10.27
C ASP A 340 -27.40 -19.37 -10.89
N LEU A 341 -28.35 -18.91 -10.06
CA LEU A 341 -29.49 -18.10 -10.51
C LEU A 341 -29.17 -16.60 -10.47
N LEU A 342 -28.53 -16.14 -9.39
CA LEU A 342 -28.17 -14.74 -9.17
C LEU A 342 -26.68 -14.63 -8.77
N PRO A 343 -25.76 -14.77 -9.73
CA PRO A 343 -24.33 -14.72 -9.46
C PRO A 343 -23.89 -13.34 -8.96
N ARG A 344 -22.85 -13.35 -8.13
CA ARG A 344 -22.20 -12.12 -7.67
C ARG A 344 -21.67 -11.32 -8.86
N GLY A 345 -21.97 -10.03 -8.89
CA GLY A 345 -21.59 -9.13 -9.97
C GLY A 345 -22.61 -9.05 -11.11
N LEU A 346 -23.70 -9.82 -11.07
CA LEU A 346 -24.81 -9.68 -12.03
C LEU A 346 -25.42 -8.27 -11.92
N ILE A 347 -25.62 -7.62 -13.07
CA ILE A 347 -26.33 -6.35 -13.18
C ILE A 347 -27.75 -6.65 -13.62
N ILE A 348 -28.74 -6.23 -12.83
CA ILE A 348 -30.15 -6.26 -13.21
C ILE A 348 -30.48 -4.87 -13.78
N SER A 349 -30.85 -4.79 -15.05
CA SER A 349 -31.24 -3.53 -15.70
C SER A 349 -32.74 -3.27 -15.59
N GLU A 350 -33.56 -4.32 -15.60
CA GLU A 350 -35.01 -4.20 -15.53
C GLU A 350 -35.64 -5.27 -14.64
N VAL A 351 -36.77 -4.92 -14.04
CA VAL A 351 -37.65 -5.85 -13.33
C VAL A 351 -39.07 -5.73 -13.85
N ASN A 352 -39.66 -6.85 -14.26
CA ASN A 352 -40.98 -6.91 -14.88
C ASN A 352 -41.15 -5.92 -16.05
N GLY A 353 -40.08 -5.71 -16.84
CA GLY A 353 -40.05 -4.76 -17.97
C GLY A 353 -39.96 -3.29 -17.58
N THR A 354 -39.72 -2.98 -16.29
CA THR A 354 -39.46 -1.61 -15.83
C THR A 354 -37.97 -1.41 -15.54
N PRO A 355 -37.33 -0.39 -16.11
CA PRO A 355 -35.94 -0.05 -15.80
C PRO A 355 -35.76 0.27 -14.32
N ILE A 356 -34.69 -0.26 -13.73
CA ILE A 356 -34.37 -0.04 -12.31
C ILE A 356 -33.03 0.69 -12.15
N ASP A 357 -33.04 1.78 -11.39
CA ASP A 357 -31.83 2.55 -11.08
C ASP A 357 -31.54 2.61 -9.56
N LYS A 358 -32.45 2.10 -8.72
CA LYS A 358 -32.35 2.15 -7.26
C LYS A 358 -32.83 0.84 -6.62
N LEU A 359 -32.28 0.50 -5.45
CA LEU A 359 -32.65 -0.70 -4.70
C LEU A 359 -34.09 -0.64 -4.15
N GLU A 360 -34.60 0.56 -3.89
CA GLU A 360 -35.92 0.81 -3.29
C GLU A 360 -37.07 0.37 -4.21
N SER A 361 -36.83 0.16 -5.51
CA SER A 361 -37.83 -0.36 -6.45
C SER A 361 -37.96 -1.89 -6.43
N LEU A 362 -37.21 -2.59 -5.57
CA LEU A 362 -37.14 -4.06 -5.49
C LEU A 362 -37.88 -4.62 -4.28
N VAL A 363 -39.09 -4.13 -4.01
CA VAL A 363 -39.97 -4.68 -2.95
C VAL A 363 -41.12 -5.43 -3.61
N PHE A 364 -41.17 -6.75 -3.38
CA PHE A 364 -42.18 -7.64 -3.97
C PHE A 364 -43.07 -8.24 -2.89
N ALA A 365 -44.32 -8.52 -3.24
CA ALA A 365 -45.21 -9.23 -2.33
C ALA A 365 -44.83 -10.73 -2.27
N PRO A 366 -45.03 -11.41 -1.13
CA PRO A 366 -44.83 -12.85 -1.06
C PRO A 366 -45.68 -13.60 -2.09
N GLY A 367 -45.05 -14.47 -2.90
CA GLY A 367 -45.71 -15.26 -3.95
C GLY A 367 -45.84 -14.55 -5.30
N GLU A 368 -45.31 -13.34 -5.46
CA GLU A 368 -45.25 -12.64 -6.73
C GLU A 368 -44.16 -13.23 -7.65
N ASN A 369 -44.51 -13.48 -8.91
CA ASN A 369 -43.51 -13.88 -9.91
C ASN A 369 -42.78 -12.63 -10.42
N VAL A 370 -41.45 -12.64 -10.31
CA VAL A 370 -40.60 -11.52 -10.71
C VAL A 370 -39.72 -11.94 -11.89
N SER A 371 -39.79 -11.19 -12.98
CA SER A 371 -38.90 -11.32 -14.14
C SER A 371 -37.77 -10.30 -14.03
N LEU A 372 -36.53 -10.77 -14.12
CA LEU A 372 -35.33 -9.94 -14.08
C LEU A 372 -34.67 -9.96 -15.46
N THR A 373 -34.33 -8.79 -15.99
CA THR A 373 -33.62 -8.66 -17.26
C THR A 373 -32.21 -8.13 -17.02
N THR A 374 -31.24 -8.68 -17.76
CA THR A 374 -29.85 -8.25 -17.68
C THR A 374 -29.48 -7.38 -18.88
N PRO A 375 -28.40 -6.57 -18.80
CA PRO A 375 -27.93 -5.80 -19.95
C PRO A 375 -27.60 -6.63 -21.20
N ASN A 376 -27.37 -7.94 -21.05
CA ASN A 376 -27.01 -8.85 -22.14
C ASN A 376 -28.20 -9.68 -22.66
N GLY A 377 -29.42 -9.41 -22.20
CA GLY A 377 -30.61 -10.24 -22.41
C GLY A 377 -30.77 -11.22 -21.26
#